data_AF-A0A1G1WWQ2-F1
#
_entry.id   AF-A0A1G1WWQ2-F1
#
_cell.length_a   1.000
_cell.length_b   1.000
_cell.length_c   1.000
_cell.angle_alpha   90.00
_cell.angle_beta   90.00
_cell.angle_gamma   90.00
#
_symmetry.space_group_name_H-M   'P 1'
#
loop_
_entity.id
_entity.type
_entity.pdbx_description
1 polymer ?
#
loop_
_entity_poly.entity_id
_entity_poly.type
_entity_poly.pdbx_seq_one_letter_code
_entity_poly.pdbx_strand_id
1 'polypeptide(L)'
;MIVVAMIGLLASFGYSSYAQIQSQGTDSKRKTDLGQVKSSLELYYSVKNQYPASITWGSPVWLEGAYTYMKPVPQDPKFGLGSQPNYCYTTSGSPPSSYTLYANLENSNDKDIKTTATCLGKNYNYYITSPF
;
A
#
# COMPACT_ATOMS: atom_id res chain seq x y z
N MET A 1 16.65 40.57 19.99
CA MET A 1 15.41 39.78 20.21
C MET A 1 14.54 39.61 18.96
N ILE A 2 14.58 40.52 17.97
CA ILE A 2 13.79 40.43 16.72
C ILE A 2 14.12 39.19 15.86
N VAL A 3 15.39 38.81 15.78
CA VAL A 3 15.83 37.66 14.94
C VAL A 3 15.29 36.33 15.48
N VAL A 4 15.32 36.14 16.81
CA VAL A 4 14.81 34.91 17.45
C VAL A 4 13.29 34.79 17.25
N ALA A 5 12.56 35.91 17.28
CA ALA A 5 11.13 35.94 17.00
C ALA A 5 10.79 35.59 15.54
N MET A 6 11.55 36.11 14.57
CA MET A 6 11.34 35.78 13.15
C MET A 6 11.74 34.33 12.81
N ILE A 7 12.83 33.82 13.40
CA ILE A 7 13.24 32.42 13.24
C ILE A 7 12.17 31.48 13.85
N GLY A 8 11.61 31.82 15.02
CA GLY A 8 10.55 31.02 15.65
C GLY A 8 9.27 30.93 14.80
N LEU A 9 8.88 32.02 14.14
CA LEU A 9 7.73 32.04 13.23
C LEU A 9 7.99 31.18 11.99
N LEU A 10 9.12 31.37 11.30
CA LEU A 10 9.46 30.60 10.11
C LEU A 10 9.61 29.10 10.39
N ALA A 11 10.20 28.73 11.53
CA ALA A 11 10.36 27.33 11.94
C ALA A 11 9.01 26.63 12.18
N SER A 12 8.04 27.36 12.76
CA SER A 12 6.70 26.82 13.04
C SER A 12 5.91 26.53 11.75
N PHE A 13 6.00 27.42 10.75
CA PHE A 13 5.39 27.20 9.42
C PHE A 13 6.11 26.11 8.60
N GLY A 14 7.43 26.00 8.72
CA GLY A 14 8.20 24.98 8.02
C GLY A 14 7.87 23.55 8.46
N TYR A 15 7.60 23.36 9.75
CA TYR A 15 7.35 22.02 10.32
C TYR A 15 6.05 21.38 9.82
N SER A 16 4.95 22.15 9.74
CA SER A 16 3.66 21.65 9.27
C SER A 16 3.67 21.30 7.77
N SER A 17 4.40 22.07 6.97
CA SER A 17 4.60 21.78 5.54
C SER A 17 5.41 20.51 5.32
N TYR A 18 6.49 20.31 6.09
CA TYR A 18 7.34 19.13 5.99
C TYR A 18 6.59 17.83 6.31
N ALA A 19 5.80 17.81 7.39
CA ALA A 19 5.02 16.63 7.78
C ALA A 19 4.00 16.21 6.69
N GLN A 20 3.40 17.20 6.00
CA GLN A 20 2.45 16.92 4.92
C GLN A 20 3.13 16.41 3.64
N ILE A 21 4.33 16.90 3.31
CA ILE A 21 5.09 16.41 2.16
C ILE A 21 5.54 14.95 2.40
N GLN A 22 5.95 14.63 3.63
CA GLN A 22 6.38 13.28 3.98
C GLN A 22 5.22 12.26 3.89
N SER A 23 4.03 12.63 4.36
CA SER A 23 2.84 11.77 4.25
C SER A 23 2.44 11.55 2.78
N GLN A 24 2.46 12.60 1.96
CA GLN A 24 2.21 12.50 0.52
C GLN A 24 3.22 11.59 -0.21
N GLY A 25 4.51 11.68 0.15
CA GLY A 25 5.54 10.79 -0.40
C GLY A 25 5.31 9.32 -0.06
N THR A 26 4.91 9.05 1.19
CA THR A 26 4.59 7.69 1.66
C THR A 26 3.34 7.15 0.95
N ASP A 27 2.30 7.96 0.83
CA ASP A 27 1.04 7.58 0.17
C ASP A 27 1.25 7.32 -1.33
N SER A 28 2.06 8.13 -2.00
CA SER A 28 2.47 7.89 -3.39
C SER A 28 3.18 6.54 -3.53
N LYS A 29 4.12 6.22 -2.62
CA LYS A 29 4.80 4.93 -2.60
C LYS A 29 3.83 3.76 -2.41
N ARG A 30 2.88 3.86 -1.47
CA ARG A 30 1.85 2.82 -1.24
C ARG A 30 1.00 2.56 -2.48
N LYS A 31 0.59 3.62 -3.18
CA LYS A 31 -0.18 3.51 -4.43
C LYS A 31 0.63 2.83 -5.54
N THR A 32 1.89 3.22 -5.71
CA THR A 32 2.79 2.60 -6.69
C THR A 32 3.02 1.12 -6.36
N ASP A 33 3.25 0.79 -5.09
CA ASP A 33 3.51 -0.58 -4.64
C ASP A 33 2.32 -1.50 -4.91
N LEU A 34 1.11 -1.09 -4.53
CA LEU A 34 -0.09 -1.87 -4.83
C LEU A 34 -0.36 -1.95 -6.35
N GLY A 35 -0.04 -0.90 -7.11
CA GLY A 35 -0.11 -0.93 -8.57
C GLY A 35 0.83 -1.98 -9.19
N GLN A 36 2.05 -2.08 -8.70
CA GLN A 36 3.01 -3.11 -9.15
C GLN A 36 2.55 -4.52 -8.77
N VAL A 37 2.05 -4.71 -7.55
CA VAL A 37 1.50 -6.01 -7.09
C VAL A 37 0.31 -6.42 -7.94
N LYS A 38 -0.57 -5.49 -8.30
CA LYS A 38 -1.65 -5.73 -9.27
C LYS A 38 -1.10 -6.29 -10.58
N SER A 39 -0.11 -5.65 -11.21
CA SER A 39 0.47 -6.16 -12.45
C SER A 39 1.05 -7.58 -12.30
N SER A 40 1.72 -7.87 -11.17
CA SER A 40 2.22 -9.22 -10.87
C SER A 40 1.10 -10.25 -10.64
N LEU A 41 -0.02 -9.84 -10.03
CA LEU A 41 -1.20 -10.68 -9.85
C LEU A 41 -1.86 -11.03 -11.18
N GLU A 42 -1.98 -10.06 -12.10
CA GLU A 42 -2.52 -10.34 -13.45
C GLU A 42 -1.60 -11.30 -14.22
N LEU A 43 -0.27 -11.14 -14.11
CA LEU A 43 0.68 -12.08 -14.69
C LEU A 43 0.53 -13.48 -14.10
N TYR A 44 0.36 -13.60 -12.78
CA TYR A 44 0.09 -14.87 -12.12
C TYR A 44 -1.20 -15.52 -12.64
N TYR A 45 -2.28 -14.76 -12.73
CA TYR A 45 -3.56 -15.24 -13.24
C TYR A 45 -3.46 -15.73 -14.68
N SER A 46 -2.71 -15.04 -15.55
CA SER A 46 -2.54 -15.46 -16.96
C SER A 46 -1.88 -16.85 -17.12
N VAL A 47 -1.08 -17.27 -16.14
CA VAL A 47 -0.40 -18.57 -16.17
C VAL A 47 -1.20 -19.64 -15.41
N LYS A 48 -1.83 -19.26 -14.29
CA LYS A 48 -2.45 -20.19 -13.34
C LYS A 48 -3.96 -20.26 -13.43
N ASN A 49 -4.60 -19.36 -14.18
CA ASN A 49 -6.05 -19.17 -14.26
C ASN A 49 -6.75 -18.98 -12.90
N GLN A 50 -6.00 -18.54 -11.89
CA GLN A 50 -6.48 -18.23 -10.55
C GLN A 50 -5.50 -17.28 -9.88
N TYR A 51 -5.97 -16.51 -8.90
CA TYR A 51 -5.13 -15.69 -8.04
C TYR A 51 -4.50 -16.53 -6.90
N PRO A 52 -3.35 -16.13 -6.36
CA PRO A 52 -2.75 -16.80 -5.21
C PRO A 52 -3.66 -16.68 -3.98
N ALA A 53 -3.69 -17.69 -3.11
CA ALA A 53 -4.52 -17.62 -1.89
C ALA A 53 -3.99 -16.58 -0.86
N SER A 54 -2.70 -16.26 -0.91
CA SER A 54 -2.06 -15.29 -0.02
C SER A 54 -0.79 -14.69 -0.65
N ILE A 55 -0.38 -13.51 -0.19
CA ILE A 55 0.86 -12.84 -0.56
C ILE A 55 1.71 -12.65 0.70
N THR A 56 2.99 -12.99 0.61
CA THR A 56 3.97 -12.71 1.68
C THR A 56 4.61 -11.35 1.44
N TRP A 57 4.04 -10.32 2.09
CA TRP A 57 4.56 -8.95 2.04
C TRP A 57 6.01 -8.86 2.54
N GLY A 58 6.79 -7.97 1.92
CA GLY A 58 8.21 -7.77 2.24
C GLY A 58 9.14 -8.95 1.92
N SER A 59 8.66 -9.99 1.23
CA SER A 59 9.51 -11.06 0.72
C SER A 59 10.51 -10.52 -0.32
N PRO A 60 11.79 -10.94 -0.32
CA PRO A 60 12.75 -10.52 -1.34
C PRO A 60 12.36 -10.97 -2.75
N VAL A 61 11.52 -12.00 -2.87
CA VAL A 61 11.03 -12.52 -4.14
C VAL A 61 9.69 -13.21 -3.95
N TRP A 62 8.80 -13.01 -4.92
CA TRP A 62 7.65 -13.87 -5.14
C TRP A 62 7.94 -14.79 -6.31
N LEU A 63 8.16 -16.06 -5.99
CA LEU A 63 8.41 -17.14 -6.94
C LEU A 63 7.38 -18.25 -6.76
N GLU A 64 7.04 -18.92 -7.85
CA GLU A 64 6.30 -20.17 -7.82
C GLU A 64 6.86 -21.10 -8.91
N GLY A 65 7.43 -22.24 -8.48
CA GLY A 65 8.20 -23.10 -9.38
C GLY A 65 9.38 -22.33 -9.98
N ALA A 66 9.46 -22.31 -11.32
CA ALA A 66 10.52 -21.60 -12.07
C ALA A 66 10.18 -20.14 -12.40
N TYR A 67 8.95 -19.67 -12.12
CA TYR A 67 8.51 -18.33 -12.49
C TYR A 67 8.71 -17.34 -11.35
N THR A 68 9.29 -16.18 -11.68
CA THR A 68 9.38 -15.02 -10.77
C THR A 68 8.30 -14.02 -11.16
N TYR A 69 7.39 -13.71 -10.24
CA TYR A 69 6.30 -12.77 -10.46
C TYR A 69 6.61 -11.36 -9.95
N MET A 70 7.44 -11.24 -8.91
CA MET A 70 7.81 -9.95 -8.33
C MET A 70 9.13 -10.02 -7.54
N LYS A 71 9.97 -8.97 -7.61
CA LYS A 71 11.21 -8.81 -6.83
C LYS A 71 11.51 -7.31 -6.57
N PRO A 72 11.58 -6.86 -5.30
CA PRO A 72 11.03 -7.48 -4.10
C PRO A 72 9.50 -7.35 -4.04
N VAL A 73 8.85 -8.16 -3.20
CA VAL A 73 7.46 -7.90 -2.80
C VAL A 73 7.48 -6.68 -1.88
N PRO A 74 6.67 -5.65 -2.13
CA PRO A 74 6.73 -4.43 -1.35
C PRO A 74 6.27 -4.68 0.09
N GLN A 75 6.72 -3.80 0.97
CA GLN A 75 6.38 -3.75 2.38
C GLN A 75 5.95 -2.33 2.69
N ASP A 76 4.94 -2.14 3.54
CA ASP A 76 4.50 -0.78 3.89
C ASP A 76 5.69 0.01 4.49
N PRO A 77 5.99 1.22 3.99
CA PRO A 77 7.16 1.98 4.43
C PRO A 77 7.17 2.33 5.92
N LYS A 78 6.00 2.34 6.59
CA LYS A 78 5.90 2.65 8.02
C LYS A 78 5.88 1.44 8.93
N PHE A 79 5.50 0.28 8.42
CA PHE A 79 5.25 -0.89 9.24
C PHE A 79 6.21 -2.01 8.86
N GLY A 80 6.85 -2.62 9.86
CA GLY A 80 7.67 -3.81 9.64
C GLY A 80 6.81 -5.05 9.32
N LEU A 81 7.48 -6.15 8.97
CA LEU A 81 6.85 -7.46 8.82
C LEU A 81 6.03 -7.80 10.07
N GLY A 82 4.75 -8.14 9.91
CA GLY A 82 3.85 -8.47 11.02
C GLY A 82 3.33 -7.28 11.84
N SER A 83 3.79 -6.06 11.57
CA SER A 83 3.21 -4.84 12.18
C SER A 83 1.98 -4.40 11.40
N GLN A 84 0.93 -3.92 12.06
CA GLN A 84 -0.29 -3.46 11.41
C GLN A 84 -0.60 -1.99 11.71
N PRO A 85 -1.30 -1.29 10.80
CA PRO A 85 -1.79 -1.77 9.49
C PRO A 85 -0.69 -1.83 8.41
N ASN A 86 -0.38 -3.03 7.89
CA ASN A 86 0.45 -3.24 6.70
C ASN A 86 -0.46 -3.39 5.47
N TYR A 87 0.11 -3.55 4.28
CA TYR A 87 -0.65 -4.00 3.12
C TYR A 87 -1.46 -5.26 3.43
N CYS A 88 -2.65 -5.32 2.86
CA CYS A 88 -3.55 -6.45 3.03
C CYS A 88 -4.00 -6.96 1.67
N TYR A 89 -4.26 -8.26 1.60
CA TYR A 89 -4.66 -8.95 0.39
C TYR A 89 -5.75 -9.96 0.73
N THR A 90 -6.86 -9.92 -0.01
CA THR A 90 -7.93 -10.91 0.06
C THR A 90 -8.28 -11.37 -1.34
N THR A 91 -8.83 -12.58 -1.40
CA THR A 91 -9.39 -13.14 -2.62
C THR A 91 -10.82 -13.60 -2.40
N SER A 92 -11.59 -13.62 -3.48
CA SER A 92 -12.92 -14.22 -3.53
C SER A 92 -13.06 -15.14 -4.75
N GLY A 93 -14.02 -16.05 -4.69
CA GLY A 93 -14.22 -17.10 -5.70
C GLY A 93 -13.62 -18.45 -5.30
N SER A 94 -14.11 -19.52 -5.94
CA SER A 94 -13.56 -20.88 -5.81
C SER A 94 -13.51 -21.51 -7.22
N PRO A 95 -12.34 -21.57 -7.87
CA PRO A 95 -11.02 -21.08 -7.43
C PRO A 95 -10.95 -19.54 -7.30
N PRO A 96 -9.93 -18.97 -6.61
CA PRO A 96 -9.78 -17.52 -6.44
C PRO A 96 -9.79 -16.78 -7.78
N SER A 97 -10.87 -16.07 -8.08
CA SER A 97 -11.13 -15.43 -9.37
C SER A 97 -11.15 -13.92 -9.30
N SER A 98 -11.18 -13.35 -8.09
CA SER A 98 -11.06 -11.92 -7.84
C SER A 98 -10.23 -11.65 -6.61
N TYR A 99 -9.62 -10.47 -6.54
CA TYR A 99 -8.82 -10.04 -5.40
C TYR A 99 -9.10 -8.60 -5.00
N THR A 100 -8.76 -8.28 -3.75
CA THR A 100 -8.68 -6.90 -3.27
C THR A 100 -7.37 -6.69 -2.53
N LEU A 101 -6.65 -5.63 -2.92
CA LEU A 101 -5.46 -5.11 -2.25
C LEU A 101 -5.85 -3.89 -1.41
N TYR A 102 -5.30 -3.77 -0.21
CA TYR A 102 -5.63 -2.68 0.71
C TYR A 102 -4.37 -1.99 1.24
N ALA A 103 -4.47 -0.68 1.47
CA ALA A 103 -3.50 0.12 2.19
C ALA A 103 -4.19 1.23 3.00
N ASN A 104 -3.43 1.89 3.88
CA ASN A 104 -3.87 3.08 4.58
C ASN A 104 -3.07 4.30 4.10
N LEU A 105 -3.76 5.25 3.48
CA LEU A 105 -3.25 6.57 3.15
C LEU A 105 -3.31 7.48 4.38
N GLU A 106 -2.30 8.30 4.56
CA GLU A 106 -2.18 9.20 5.71
C GLU A 106 -2.81 10.56 5.45
N ASN A 107 -2.75 11.03 4.20
CA ASN A 107 -3.36 12.27 3.82
C ASN A 107 -4.89 12.12 3.78
N SER A 108 -5.59 12.61 4.81
CA SER A 108 -7.06 12.55 4.91
C SER A 108 -7.79 13.31 3.79
N ASN A 109 -7.10 14.20 3.07
CA ASN A 109 -7.65 14.93 1.91
C ASN A 109 -7.35 14.22 0.58
N ASP A 110 -6.77 13.02 0.60
CA ASP A 110 -6.51 12.27 -0.61
C ASP A 110 -7.83 11.78 -1.25
N LYS A 111 -8.07 12.19 -2.50
CA LYS A 111 -9.28 11.86 -3.26
C LYS A 111 -9.51 10.37 -3.47
N ASP A 112 -8.47 9.55 -3.34
CA ASP A 112 -8.55 8.11 -3.53
C ASP A 112 -8.91 7.38 -2.22
N ILE A 113 -9.08 8.11 -1.11
CA ILE A 113 -9.62 7.56 0.14
C ILE A 113 -11.05 7.08 -0.08
N LYS A 114 -11.31 5.85 0.36
CA LYS A 114 -12.60 5.18 0.37
C LYS A 114 -12.96 4.86 1.83
N THR A 115 -14.14 5.26 2.27
CA THR A 115 -14.52 5.32 3.69
C THR A 115 -14.78 3.97 4.37
N THR A 116 -14.92 2.88 3.62
CA THR A 116 -15.30 1.59 4.21
C THR A 116 -14.67 0.42 3.45
N ALA A 117 -13.47 0.01 3.86
CA ALA A 117 -12.85 -1.22 3.38
C ALA A 117 -12.29 -2.00 4.56
N THR A 118 -12.67 -3.26 4.68
CA THR A 118 -12.18 -4.14 5.73
C THR A 118 -11.40 -5.31 5.13
N CYS A 119 -10.28 -5.64 5.76
CA CYS A 119 -9.48 -6.81 5.42
C CYS A 119 -9.08 -7.49 6.72
N LEU A 120 -9.42 -8.77 6.87
CA LEU A 120 -9.12 -9.58 8.06
C LEU A 120 -9.55 -8.91 9.39
N GLY A 121 -10.70 -8.23 9.39
CA GLY A 121 -11.23 -7.53 10.57
C GLY A 121 -10.55 -6.19 10.91
N LYS A 122 -9.70 -5.66 10.01
CA LYS A 122 -9.05 -4.35 10.14
C LYS A 122 -9.57 -3.38 9.10
N ASN A 123 -9.59 -2.09 9.46
CA ASN A 123 -10.04 -1.02 8.58
C ASN A 123 -8.90 -0.51 7.70
N TYR A 124 -9.23 -0.27 6.43
CA TYR A 124 -8.38 0.31 5.42
C TYR A 124 -9.14 1.44 4.72
N ASN A 125 -8.42 2.47 4.30
CA ASN A 125 -8.99 3.62 3.63
C ASN A 125 -8.64 3.70 2.14
N TYR A 126 -7.87 2.75 1.60
CA TYR A 126 -7.56 2.65 0.18
C TYR A 126 -7.56 1.19 -0.27
N TYR A 127 -8.14 0.92 -1.42
CA TYR A 127 -8.15 -0.42 -1.99
C TYR A 127 -8.22 -0.44 -3.53
N ILE A 128 -7.62 -1.49 -4.10
CA ILE A 128 -7.61 -1.83 -5.52
C ILE A 128 -8.21 -3.23 -5.67
N THR A 129 -9.21 -3.38 -6.53
CA THR A 129 -9.82 -4.68 -6.84
C THR A 129 -9.33 -5.19 -8.21
N SER A 130 -9.51 -6.50 -8.44
CA SER A 130 -9.36 -7.07 -9.79
C SER A 130 -10.29 -6.35 -10.79
N PRO A 131 -9.89 -6.27 -12.07
CA PRO A 131 -10.71 -5.65 -13.11
C PRO A 131 -11.93 -6.50 -13.52
N PHE A 132 -11.99 -7.76 -13.11
CA PHE A 132 -13.07 -8.72 -13.38
C PHE A 132 -13.45 -9.45 -12.09
#